data_AF-A0A1M7YBT5-F1
#
_entry.id   AF-A0A1M7YBT5-F1
#
_cell.length_a   1.000
_cell.length_b   1.000
_cell.length_c   1.000
_cell.angle_alpha   90.00
_cell.angle_beta   90.00
_cell.angle_gamma   90.00
#
_symmetry.space_group_name_H-M   'P 1'
#
loop_
_entity.id
_entity.type
_entity.pdbx_description
1 polymer ?
#
loop_
_entity_poly.entity_id
_entity_poly.type
_entity_poly.pdbx_seq_one_letter_code
_entity_poly.pdbx_strand_id
1 'polypeptide(L)'
;MKQRSRRKRKPEFSKQIMNEAKTECWVITAIGVFFAWKGLDVTLFSYLIPVSWGGYAIARAFYYNKAKAENAIKLRKAYEKAGLDSEPAKEQFESSMNEEIQSNY
;
A
#
# COMPACT_ATOMS: atom_id res chain seq x y z
N MET A 1 -5.57 -31.22 -20.71
CA MET A 1 -5.45 -29.74 -20.55
C MET A 1 -4.15 -29.42 -19.83
N LYS A 2 -3.20 -28.75 -20.50
CA LYS A 2 -1.87 -28.45 -19.94
C LYS A 2 -1.95 -27.11 -19.20
N GLN A 3 -1.99 -27.13 -17.87
CA GLN A 3 -1.92 -25.90 -17.06
C GLN A 3 -0.59 -25.19 -17.36
N ARG A 4 -0.64 -24.13 -18.18
CA ARG A 4 0.47 -23.18 -18.30
C ARG A 4 0.62 -22.51 -16.95
N SER A 5 1.65 -22.89 -16.18
CA SER A 5 1.99 -22.18 -14.97
C SER A 5 2.26 -20.71 -15.34
N ARG A 6 1.41 -19.81 -14.86
CA ARG A 6 1.67 -18.37 -14.95
C ARG A 6 2.95 -18.14 -14.16
N ARG A 7 4.09 -17.96 -14.83
CA ARG A 7 5.33 -17.47 -14.20
C ARG A 7 4.94 -16.26 -13.36
N LYS A 8 5.05 -16.36 -12.04
CA LYS A 8 4.76 -15.25 -11.12
C LYS A 8 5.65 -14.10 -11.58
N ARG A 9 5.04 -12.99 -12.02
CA ARG A 9 5.81 -11.79 -12.38
C ARG A 9 6.64 -11.42 -11.15
N LYS A 10 7.91 -11.03 -11.37
CA LYS A 10 8.78 -10.57 -10.29
C LYS A 10 8.01 -9.54 -9.45
N PRO A 11 8.09 -9.60 -8.11
CA PRO A 11 7.45 -8.60 -7.28
C PRO A 11 7.93 -7.23 -7.76
N GLU A 12 7.00 -6.33 -8.06
CA GLU A 12 7.34 -4.97 -8.46
C GLU A 12 8.18 -4.35 -7.36
N PHE A 13 9.20 -3.57 -7.73
CA PHE A 13 10.12 -2.90 -6.81
C PHE A 13 9.38 -2.16 -5.66
N SER A 14 8.21 -1.60 -5.98
CA SER A 14 7.32 -0.94 -5.01
C SER A 14 6.77 -1.86 -3.91
N LYS A 15 6.53 -3.14 -4.19
CA LYS A 15 6.10 -4.15 -3.20
C LYS A 15 7.26 -4.58 -2.30
N GLN A 16 8.48 -4.57 -2.83
CA GLN A 16 9.68 -4.91 -2.06
C GLN A 16 9.95 -3.82 -1.00
N ILE A 17 9.93 -2.55 -1.40
CA ILE A 17 10.11 -1.41 -0.48
C ILE A 17 9.06 -1.42 0.63
N MET A 18 7.80 -1.74 0.30
CA MET A 18 6.73 -1.82 1.31
C MET A 18 7.00 -2.90 2.36
N ASN A 19 7.45 -4.07 1.93
CA ASN A 19 7.77 -5.16 2.87
C ASN A 19 8.98 -4.81 3.74
N GLU A 20 10.00 -4.17 3.16
CA GLU A 20 11.20 -3.74 3.87
C GLU A 20 10.88 -2.67 4.93
N ALA A 21 10.14 -1.63 4.56
CA ALA A 21 9.68 -0.59 5.49
C ALA A 21 8.79 -1.16 6.61
N LYS A 22 7.94 -2.15 6.29
CA LYS A 22 7.16 -2.87 7.30
C LYS A 22 8.06 -3.61 8.28
N THR A 23 9.07 -4.32 7.79
CA THR A 23 9.99 -5.06 8.65
C THR A 23 10.77 -4.12 9.57
N GLU A 24 11.21 -2.97 9.07
CA GLU A 24 11.88 -1.94 9.87
C GLU A 24 11.00 -1.44 11.02
N CYS A 25 9.73 -1.10 10.74
CA CYS A 25 8.78 -0.64 11.77
C CYS A 25 8.60 -1.70 12.88
N TRP A 26 8.48 -2.98 12.51
CA TRP A 26 8.34 -4.07 13.48
C TRP A 26 9.60 -4.28 14.31
N VAL A 27 10.80 -4.15 13.71
CA VAL A 27 12.07 -4.26 14.44
C VAL A 27 12.20 -3.14 15.47
N ILE A 28 11.96 -1.88 15.08
CA ILE A 28 12.03 -0.72 15.98
C ILE A 28 11.03 -0.89 17.13
N THR A 29 9.80 -1.30 16.82
CA THR A 29 8.74 -1.51 17.82
C THR A 29 9.11 -2.63 18.80
N ALA A 30 9.61 -3.76 18.30
CA ALA A 30 9.99 -4.89 19.14
C ALA A 30 11.13 -4.54 20.10
N ILE A 31 12.14 -3.78 19.64
CA ILE A 31 13.23 -3.30 20.49
C ILE A 31 12.71 -2.32 21.53
N GLY A 32 11.85 -1.37 21.15
CA GLY A 32 11.24 -0.43 22.11
C GLY A 32 10.44 -1.14 23.21
N VAL A 33 9.67 -2.17 22.85
CA VAL A 33 8.93 -3.01 23.82
C VAL A 33 9.89 -3.79 24.72
N PHE A 34 10.98 -4.34 24.18
CA PHE A 34 11.99 -5.03 24.98
C PHE A 34 12.68 -4.09 25.98
N PHE A 35 13.01 -2.87 25.57
CA PHE A 35 13.61 -1.85 26.44
C PHE A 35 12.64 -1.44 27.56
N ALA A 36 11.37 -1.22 27.21
CA ALA A 36 10.32 -0.94 28.19
C ALA A 36 10.20 -2.07 29.23
N TRP A 37 10.24 -3.32 28.78
CA TRP A 37 10.16 -4.48 29.66
C TRP A 37 11.37 -4.62 30.59
N LYS A 38 12.56 -4.19 30.14
CA LYS A 38 13.78 -4.16 30.95
C LYS A 38 13.89 -2.93 31.86
N GLY A 39 12.93 -2.01 31.80
CA GLY A 39 12.99 -0.75 32.56
C GLY A 39 14.11 0.19 32.10
N LEU A 40 14.54 0.06 30.84
CA LEU A 40 15.51 0.97 30.22
C LEU A 40 14.81 2.25 29.73
N ASP A 41 15.59 3.29 29.43
CA ASP A 41 15.05 4.52 28.88
C ASP A 41 14.41 4.28 27.50
N VAL A 42 13.14 4.67 27.38
CA VAL A 42 12.32 4.55 26.16
C VAL A 42 11.96 5.89 25.55
N THR A 43 12.53 6.99 26.06
CA THR A 43 12.23 8.36 25.61
C THR A 43 12.44 8.52 24.10
N LEU A 44 13.49 7.93 23.52
CA LEU A 44 13.70 7.95 22.07
C LEU A 44 12.63 7.16 21.30
N PHE A 45 12.26 5.98 21.80
CA PHE A 45 11.30 5.09 21.12
C PHE A 45 9.88 5.65 21.10
N SER A 46 9.51 6.48 22.09
CA SER A 46 8.20 7.14 22.12
C SER A 46 7.99 8.10 20.94
N TYR A 47 9.06 8.69 20.42
CA TYR A 47 9.03 9.50 19.19
C TYR A 47 9.27 8.66 17.94
N LEU A 48 10.22 7.72 18.00
CA LEU A 48 10.65 6.97 16.81
C LEU A 48 9.58 6.00 16.28
N ILE A 49 8.83 5.35 17.18
CA ILE A 49 7.77 4.41 16.79
C ILE A 49 6.65 5.14 16.01
N PRO A 50 5.99 6.20 16.53
CA PRO A 50 4.96 6.87 15.76
C PRO A 50 5.47 7.51 14.47
N VAL A 51 6.70 8.05 14.46
CA VAL A 51 7.31 8.61 13.23
C VAL A 51 7.51 7.54 12.15
N SER A 52 8.08 6.38 12.50
CA SER A 52 8.29 5.29 11.54
C SER A 52 6.98 4.73 11.00
N TRP A 53 5.98 4.50 11.86
CA TRP A 53 4.65 4.03 11.44
C TRP A 53 3.89 5.08 10.61
N GLY A 54 4.04 6.36 10.93
CA GLY A 54 3.48 7.46 10.12
C GLY A 54 4.07 7.50 8.71
N GLY A 55 5.41 7.42 8.60
CA GLY A 55 6.09 7.32 7.30
C GLY A 55 5.65 6.10 6.49
N TYR A 56 5.52 4.94 7.15
CA TYR A 56 5.02 3.71 6.52
C TYR A 56 3.57 3.85 6.03
N ALA A 57 2.69 4.48 6.81
CA ALA A 57 1.30 4.73 6.42
C ALA A 57 1.21 5.61 5.17
N ILE A 58 2.00 6.68 5.10
CA ILE A 58 2.09 7.55 3.93
C ILE A 58 2.59 6.76 2.71
N ALA A 59 3.67 5.99 2.85
CA ALA A 59 4.18 5.15 1.77
C ALA A 59 3.12 4.16 1.28
N ARG A 60 2.36 3.55 2.19
CA ARG A 60 1.28 2.62 1.89
C ARG A 60 0.12 3.30 1.15
N ALA A 61 -0.24 4.52 1.52
CA ALA A 61 -1.24 5.32 0.81
C ALA A 61 -0.80 5.58 -0.64
N PHE A 62 0.46 6.01 -0.86
CA PHE A 62 1.03 6.18 -2.20
C PHE A 62 0.99 4.88 -3.01
N TYR A 63 1.34 3.75 -2.38
CA TYR A 63 1.27 2.45 -3.05
C TYR A 63 -0.16 2.07 -3.46
N TYR A 64 -1.15 2.31 -2.61
CA TYR A 64 -2.54 2.03 -2.94
C TYR A 64 -3.05 2.91 -4.08
N ASN A 65 -2.74 4.21 -4.06
CA ASN A 65 -3.12 5.13 -5.14
C ASN A 65 -2.53 4.68 -6.48
N LYS A 66 -1.26 4.26 -6.47
CA LYS A 66 -0.63 3.68 -7.66
C LYS A 66 -1.33 2.39 -8.12
N ALA A 67 -1.61 1.47 -7.21
CA ALA A 67 -2.26 0.20 -7.53
C ALA A 67 -3.69 0.39 -8.08
N LYS A 68 -4.44 1.36 -7.53
CA LYS A 68 -5.76 1.75 -8.04
C LYS A 68 -5.66 2.30 -9.46
N ALA A 69 -4.75 3.25 -9.71
CA ALA A 69 -4.55 3.83 -11.03
C ALA A 69 -4.16 2.76 -12.09
N GLU A 70 -3.27 1.83 -11.74
CA GLU A 70 -2.92 0.73 -12.63
C GLU A 70 -4.09 -0.22 -12.91
N ASN A 71 -4.93 -0.51 -11.91
CA ASN A 71 -6.12 -1.32 -12.10
C ASN A 71 -7.17 -0.62 -12.96
N ALA A 72 -7.36 0.69 -12.80
CA ALA A 72 -8.27 1.48 -13.62
C ALA A 72 -7.87 1.45 -15.10
N ILE A 73 -6.57 1.59 -15.41
CA ILE A 73 -6.06 1.48 -16.78
C ILE A 73 -6.26 0.06 -17.34
N LYS A 74 -6.04 -0.98 -16.53
CA LYS A 74 -6.26 -2.37 -16.94
C LYS A 74 -7.74 -2.66 -17.21
N LEU A 75 -8.63 -2.12 -16.40
CA LEU A 75 -10.09 -2.21 -16.58
C LEU A 75 -10.51 -1.50 -17.87
N ARG A 76 -10.13 -0.24 -18.09
CA ARG A 76 -10.43 0.50 -19.33
C ARG A 76 -10.06 -0.30 -20.59
N LYS A 77 -8.83 -0.82 -20.63
CA LYS A 77 -8.35 -1.66 -21.76
C LYS A 77 -9.14 -2.96 -21.92
N ALA A 78 -9.61 -3.55 -20.82
CA ALA A 78 -10.42 -4.76 -20.86
C ALA A 78 -11.84 -4.49 -21.42
N TYR A 79 -12.45 -3.35 -21.04
CA TYR A 79 -13.75 -2.91 -21.54
C TYR A 79 -13.69 -2.55 -23.03
N GLU A 80 -12.68 -1.78 -23.46
CA GLU A 80 -12.43 -1.46 -24.87
C GLU A 80 -12.31 -2.75 -25.72
N LYS A 81 -11.58 -3.75 -25.21
CA LYS A 81 -11.43 -5.04 -25.90
C LYS A 81 -12.73 -5.85 -25.96
N ALA A 82 -13.62 -5.68 -24.98
CA ALA A 82 -14.92 -6.35 -24.93
C ALA A 82 -16.02 -5.63 -25.72
N GLY A 83 -15.73 -4.44 -26.29
CA GLY A 83 -16.73 -3.61 -26.96
C GLY A 83 -17.79 -3.04 -26.00
N LEU A 84 -17.49 -3.02 -24.69
CA LEU A 84 -18.36 -2.50 -23.63
C LEU A 84 -17.97 -1.07 -23.29
N ASP A 85 -18.96 -0.25 -22.92
CA ASP A 85 -18.72 1.12 -22.52
C ASP A 85 -17.83 1.18 -21.25
N SER A 86 -16.78 1.98 -21.32
CA SER A 86 -15.74 2.09 -20.29
C SER A 86 -16.02 3.21 -19.27
N GLU A 87 -17.04 4.03 -19.52
CA GLU A 87 -17.52 5.10 -18.64
C GLU A 87 -17.79 4.66 -17.19
N PRO A 88 -18.53 3.57 -16.90
CA PRO A 88 -18.83 3.20 -15.50
C PRO A 88 -17.57 2.84 -14.69
N ALA A 89 -16.53 2.32 -15.35
CA ALA A 89 -15.26 2.00 -14.69
C ALA A 89 -14.44 3.26 -14.35
N LYS A 90 -14.62 4.35 -15.12
CA LYS A 90 -13.99 5.65 -14.83
C LYS A 90 -14.72 6.37 -13.71
N GLU A 91 -16.05 6.43 -13.77
CA GLU A 91 -16.87 7.04 -12.72
C GLU A 91 -16.67 6.36 -11.38
N GLN A 92 -16.58 5.02 -11.35
CA GLN A 92 -16.31 4.31 -10.09
C GLN A 92 -14.91 4.59 -9.54
N PHE A 93 -13.91 4.81 -10.41
CA PHE A 93 -12.58 5.22 -9.99
C PHE A 93 -12.58 6.66 -9.45
N GLU A 94 -13.20 7.60 -10.17
CA GLU A 94 -13.32 9.01 -9.79
C GLU A 94 -14.14 9.21 -8.51
N SER A 95 -15.25 8.48 -8.38
CA SER A 95 -16.05 8.42 -7.14
C SER A 95 -15.22 7.89 -5.97
N SER A 96 -14.48 6.78 -6.15
CA SER A 96 -13.62 6.25 -5.08
C SER A 96 -12.47 7.19 -4.68
N MET A 97 -12.01 8.04 -5.60
CA MET A 97 -11.02 9.07 -5.34
C MET A 97 -11.63 10.27 -4.61
N ASN A 98 -12.80 10.72 -5.03
CA ASN A 98 -13.51 11.85 -4.40
C ASN A 98 -14.01 11.50 -3.00
N GLU A 99 -14.48 10.26 -2.76
CA GLU A 99 -14.83 9.79 -1.41
C GLU A 99 -13.61 9.76 -0.49
N GLU A 100 -12.44 9.32 -0.98
CA GLU A 100 -11.20 9.36 -0.20
C GLU A 100 -10.75 10.79 0.11
N ILE A 101 -10.90 11.73 -0.82
CA ILE A 101 -10.56 13.14 -0.59
C ILE A 101 -11.54 13.76 0.43
N GLN A 102 -12.85 13.55 0.28
CA GLN A 102 -13.88 14.07 1.17
C GLN A 102 -13.80 13.49 2.58
N SER A 103 -13.39 12.23 2.74
CA SER A 103 -13.19 11.61 4.06
C SER A 103 -12.00 12.17 4.84
N ASN A 104 -11.06 12.87 4.17
CA ASN A 104 -9.86 13.43 4.79
C ASN A 104 -9.98 14.93 5.12
N TYR A 105 -11.18 15.53 4.98
CA TYR A 105 -11.54 16.88 5.39
C TYR A 105 -12.69 16.86 6.40
#